data_AF-A0A6L7X753-F1
#
_entry.id   AF-A0A6L7X753-F1
#
_cell.length_a   1.000
_cell.length_b   1.000
_cell.length_c   1.000
_cell.angle_alpha   90.00
_cell.angle_beta   90.00
_cell.angle_gamma   90.00
#
_symmetry.space_group_name_H-M   'P 1'
#
loop_
_entity.id
_entity.type
_entity.pdbx_description
1 polymer ?
#
loop_
_entity_poly.entity_id
_entity_poly.type
_entity_poly.pdbx_seq_one_letter_code
_entity_poly.pdbx_strand_id
1 'polypeptide(L)'
;MLSSRSPRPLPTALETGPETGPGTGPLIAVVGLTASGKSDWAMQIARRVDGEIVSIDSRQIYRRLDIGTAKPPADMRDAIPHWGGEIV
;
A
#
# COMPACT_ATOMS: atom_id res chain seq x y z
N MET A 1 25.87 -19.07 24.97
CA MET A 1 25.18 -17.87 25.48
C MET A 1 24.33 -17.28 24.37
N LEU A 2 23.05 -17.63 24.32
CA LEU A 2 22.10 -17.13 23.32
C LEU A 2 21.74 -15.69 23.69
N SER A 3 22.29 -14.73 22.94
CA SER A 3 21.96 -13.32 23.11
C SER A 3 20.49 -13.11 22.76
N SER A 4 19.71 -12.86 23.82
CA SER A 4 18.34 -12.38 23.82
C SER A 4 18.22 -11.16 22.89
N ARG A 5 17.83 -11.39 21.62
CA ARG A 5 17.38 -10.33 20.73
C ARG A 5 15.94 -10.01 21.15
N SER A 6 15.80 -8.99 21.99
CA SER A 6 14.50 -8.36 22.22
C SER A 6 13.85 -8.01 20.87
N PRO A 7 12.52 -8.10 20.74
CA PRO A 7 11.83 -7.64 19.55
C PRO A 7 12.23 -6.19 19.29
N ARG A 8 12.79 -5.91 18.11
CA ARG A 8 13.12 -4.55 17.69
C ARG A 8 11.81 -3.73 17.79
N PRO A 9 11.75 -2.64 18.57
CA PRO A 9 10.52 -1.85 18.67
C PRO A 9 10.13 -1.41 17.27
N LEU A 10 8.83 -1.47 16.97
CA LEU A 10 8.28 -0.96 15.72
C LEU A 10 8.72 0.52 15.59
N PRO A 11 9.17 0.96 14.40
CA PRO A 11 9.67 2.32 14.20
C PRO A 11 8.61 3.31 14.71
N THR A 12 8.96 4.02 15.76
CA THR A 12 8.08 4.97 16.43
C THR A 12 8.26 6.30 15.73
N ALA A 13 7.19 6.75 15.07
CA ALA A 13 7.21 7.79 14.05
C ALA A 13 8.02 7.41 12.80
N LEU A 14 7.57 7.92 11.66
CA LEU A 14 8.19 7.74 10.36
C LEU A 14 9.63 8.27 10.43
N GLU A 15 10.60 7.39 10.74
CA GLU A 15 12.02 7.73 10.61
C GLU A 15 12.26 8.06 9.14
N THR A 16 12.35 9.36 8.86
CA THR A 16 12.71 9.91 7.56
C THR A 16 14.09 9.40 7.22
N GLY A 17 14.15 8.50 6.23
CA GLY A 17 15.38 8.07 5.60
C GLY A 17 16.14 9.24 4.93
N PRO A 18 17.28 8.95 4.30
CA PRO A 18 18.28 9.95 3.93
C PRO A 18 17.66 11.04 3.04
N GLU A 19 17.84 12.29 3.46
CA GLU A 19 17.63 13.55 2.73
C GLU A 19 16.45 13.56 1.72
N THR A 20 15.28 14.04 2.15
CA THR A 20 14.16 14.34 1.24
C THR A 20 14.56 15.43 0.26
N GLY A 21 15.01 15.05 -0.94
CA GLY A 21 15.05 15.92 -2.11
C GLY A 21 13.63 16.41 -2.48
N PRO A 22 13.50 17.45 -3.32
CA PRO A 22 12.20 17.94 -3.77
C PRO A 22 11.48 16.82 -4.52
N GLY A 23 10.54 16.14 -3.83
CA GLY A 23 9.81 14.97 -4.32
C GLY A 23 9.72 13.78 -3.35
N THR A 24 10.48 13.72 -2.26
CA THR A 24 10.48 12.55 -1.36
C THR A 24 9.47 12.69 -0.21
N GLY A 25 8.18 12.62 -0.55
CA GLY A 25 7.14 12.39 0.46
C GLY A 25 7.28 11.00 1.13
N PRO A 26 6.70 10.80 2.32
CA PRO A 26 6.72 9.49 2.98
C PRO A 26 6.02 8.44 2.11
N LEU A 27 6.73 7.36 1.77
CA LEU A 27 6.20 6.22 1.01
C LEU A 27 5.86 5.07 1.96
N ILE A 28 4.62 4.58 1.88
CA ILE A 28 4.17 3.41 2.64
C ILE A 28 3.98 2.23 1.69
N ALA A 29 4.77 1.17 1.87
CA ALA A 29 4.66 -0.06 1.08
C ALA A 29 3.88 -1.14 1.85
N VAL A 30 2.71 -1.52 1.33
CA VAL A 30 1.88 -2.61 1.89
C VAL A 30 2.15 -3.90 1.10
N VAL A 31 2.92 -4.81 1.69
CA VAL A 31 3.34 -6.08 1.07
C VAL A 31 2.80 -7.30 1.82
N GLY A 32 2.62 -8.42 1.11
CA GLY A 32 2.14 -9.67 1.70
C GLY A 32 1.49 -10.63 0.70
N LEU A 33 1.06 -11.79 1.19
CA LEU A 33 0.47 -12.88 0.37
C LEU A 33 -0.86 -12.45 -0.28
N THR A 34 -1.17 -13.02 -1.44
CA THR A 34 -2.49 -12.85 -2.06
C THR A 34 -3.59 -13.27 -1.07
N ALA A 35 -4.72 -12.54 -1.07
CA ALA A 35 -5.82 -12.71 -0.14
C ALA A 35 -5.54 -12.38 1.35
N SER A 36 -4.41 -11.76 1.70
CA SER A 36 -4.13 -11.32 3.08
C SER A 36 -4.80 -10.00 3.51
N GLY A 37 -5.75 -9.47 2.72
CA GLY A 37 -6.45 -8.21 3.06
C GLY A 37 -5.64 -6.91 2.86
N LYS A 38 -4.58 -6.94 2.04
CA LYS A 38 -3.70 -5.78 1.81
C LYS A 38 -4.43 -4.55 1.29
N SER A 39 -5.37 -4.75 0.37
CA SER A 39 -6.14 -3.67 -0.24
C SER A 39 -6.93 -2.92 0.83
N ASP A 40 -7.63 -3.64 1.72
CA ASP A 40 -8.40 -3.04 2.81
C ASP A 40 -7.51 -2.26 3.78
N TRP A 41 -6.30 -2.77 4.05
CA TRP A 41 -5.36 -2.11 4.93
C TRP A 41 -4.75 -0.86 4.30
N ALA A 42 -4.38 -0.92 3.00
CA ALA A 42 -3.92 0.23 2.24
C ALA A 42 -4.96 1.35 2.21
N MET A 43 -6.25 1.00 2.04
CA MET A 43 -7.37 1.94 2.10
C MET A 43 -7.50 2.64 3.45
N GLN A 44 -7.34 1.90 4.56
CA GLN A 44 -7.40 2.50 5.89
C GLN A 44 -6.24 3.47 6.14
N ILE A 45 -5.06 3.16 5.63
CA ILE A 45 -3.89 4.03 5.74
C ILE A 45 -4.08 5.28 4.89
N ALA A 46 -4.44 5.14 3.62
CA ALA A 46 -4.64 6.27 2.72
C ALA A 46 -5.67 7.28 3.25
N ARG A 47 -6.77 6.81 3.87
CA ARG A 47 -7.74 7.69 4.55
C ARG A 47 -7.16 8.47 5.73
N ARG A 48 -6.20 7.91 6.46
CA ARG A 48 -5.61 8.55 7.65
C ARG A 48 -4.52 9.55 7.31
N VAL A 49 -3.84 9.33 6.19
CA VAL A 49 -2.70 10.16 5.75
C VAL A 49 -3.07 11.12 4.63
N ASP A 50 -4.34 11.15 4.21
CA ASP A 50 -4.83 11.91 3.05
C ASP A 50 -3.97 11.65 1.80
N GLY A 51 -3.67 10.36 1.57
CA GLY A 51 -2.71 9.91 0.58
C GLY A 51 -3.35 9.17 -0.58
N GLU A 52 -2.55 8.93 -1.61
CA GLU A 52 -2.95 8.24 -2.83
C GLU A 52 -2.48 6.77 -2.80
N ILE A 53 -3.20 5.89 -3.51
CA ILE A 53 -2.87 4.46 -3.60
C ILE A 53 -2.37 4.14 -5.00
N VAL A 54 -1.19 3.52 -5.09
CA VAL A 54 -0.66 2.96 -6.33
C VAL A 54 -0.67 1.44 -6.23
N SER A 55 -1.45 0.76 -7.09
CA SER A 55 -1.43 -0.70 -7.16
C SER A 55 -0.21 -1.19 -7.92
N ILE A 56 0.53 -2.12 -7.32
CA ILE A 56 1.70 -2.80 -7.91
C ILE A 56 1.43 -4.31 -7.97
N ASP A 57 0.29 -4.69 -8.56
CA ASP A 57 -0.05 -6.08 -8.84
C ASP A 57 -0.12 -6.29 -10.35
N SER A 58 0.68 -7.22 -10.87
CA SER A 58 0.81 -7.48 -12.31
C SER A 58 -0.46 -8.04 -12.96
N ARG A 59 -1.42 -8.52 -12.17
CA ARG A 59 -2.70 -9.01 -12.65
C ARG A 59 -3.79 -7.95 -12.56
N GLN A 60 -3.72 -7.03 -11.60
CA GLN A 60 -4.71 -5.97 -11.48
C GLN A 60 -4.67 -4.97 -12.65
N ILE A 61 -3.60 -4.89 -13.43
CA ILE A 61 -3.50 -3.98 -14.58
C ILE A 61 -4.51 -4.28 -15.71
N TYR A 62 -5.03 -5.50 -15.80
CA TYR A 62 -5.86 -5.97 -16.91
C TYR A 62 -7.32 -5.51 -16.80
N ARG A 63 -7.87 -4.94 -17.86
CA ARG A 63 -9.29 -4.56 -17.94
C ARG A 63 -10.23 -5.76 -17.86
N ARG A 64 -11.40 -5.57 -17.22
CA ARG A 64 -12.48 -6.57 -17.07
C ARG A 64 -12.09 -7.85 -16.31
N LEU A 65 -10.94 -7.88 -15.63
CA LEU A 65 -10.50 -8.99 -14.79
C LEU A 65 -10.69 -8.69 -13.30
N ASP A 66 -11.79 -8.05 -12.94
CA ASP A 66 -11.94 -7.43 -11.61
C ASP A 66 -12.18 -8.47 -10.51
N ILE A 67 -12.97 -9.51 -10.80
CA ILE A 67 -13.33 -10.59 -9.86
C ILE A 67 -12.10 -11.45 -9.54
N GLY A 68 -11.37 -11.90 -10.56
CA GLY A 68 -10.23 -12.82 -10.40
C GLY A 68 -8.98 -12.17 -9.79
N THR A 69 -8.91 -10.84 -9.74
CA THR A 69 -7.75 -10.09 -9.22
C THR A 69 -8.05 -9.30 -7.96
N ALA A 70 -9.24 -9.53 -7.39
CA ALA A 70 -9.71 -8.87 -6.16
C ALA A 70 -9.51 -7.35 -6.23
N LYS A 71 -9.87 -6.73 -7.36
CA LYS A 71 -9.79 -5.27 -7.46
C LYS A 71 -10.79 -4.64 -6.50
N PRO A 72 -10.43 -3.49 -5.88
CA PRO A 72 -11.37 -2.73 -5.08
C PRO A 72 -12.63 -2.37 -5.91
N PRO A 73 -13.83 -2.38 -5.32
CA PRO A 73 -15.04 -1.93 -6.00
C PRO A 73 -14.96 -0.42 -6.33
N ALA A 74 -15.76 0.05 -7.29
CA ALA A 74 -15.63 1.40 -7.86
C ALA A 74 -15.86 2.51 -6.82
N ASP A 75 -16.83 2.32 -5.94
CA ASP A 75 -17.12 3.19 -4.78
C ASP A 75 -15.90 3.40 -3.88
N MET A 76 -15.07 2.37 -3.73
CA MET A 76 -13.85 2.41 -2.95
C MET A 76 -12.72 3.16 -3.68
N ARG A 77 -12.70 3.10 -5.02
CA ARG A 77 -11.73 3.83 -5.86
C ARG A 77 -12.10 5.30 -6.03
N ASP A 78 -13.37 5.65 -5.96
CA ASP A 78 -13.82 7.05 -6.06
C ASP A 78 -13.52 7.83 -4.77
N ALA A 79 -13.41 7.14 -3.64
CA ALA A 79 -13.14 7.76 -2.33
C ALA A 79 -11.67 8.18 -2.12
N ILE A 80 -10.72 7.59 -2.86
CA ILE A 80 -9.28 7.84 -2.73
C ILE A 80 -8.66 7.74 -4.12
N PRO A 81 -7.79 8.65 -4.57
CA PRO A 81 -7.11 8.49 -5.85
C PRO A 81 -6.38 7.14 -5.94
N HIS A 82 -6.76 6.32 -6.93
CA HIS A 82 -6.18 5.00 -7.20
C HIS A 82 -5.53 4.96 -8.58
N TRP A 83 -4.27 4.54 -8.60
CA TRP A 83 -3.47 4.41 -9.81
C TRP A 83 -3.13 2.94 -10.10
N GLY A 84 -2.92 2.60 -11.38
CA GLY A 84 -2.42 1.29 -11.81
C GLY A 84 -3.44 0.16 -11.95
N GLY A 85 -4.71 0.38 -11.60
CA GLY A 85 -5.74 -0.67 -11.60
C GLY A 85 -6.34 -1.03 -12.96
N GLU A 86 -6.13 -0.23 -14.01
CA GLU A 86 -6.70 -0.45 -15.35
C GLU A 86 -5.82 0.21 -16.43
N ILE A 87 -4.62 -0.32 -16.64
CA ILE A 87 -3.68 0.23 -17.65
C ILE A 87 -3.85 -0.50 -18.99
N VAL A 88 -4.06 -1.82 -18.97
CA VAL A 88 -3.97 -2.70 -20.14
C VAL A 88 -5.33 -3.28 -20.50
#